data_AF-A0A9C9FZF8-F1
#
_entry.id   AF-A0A9C9FZF8-F1
#
_cell.length_a   1.000
_cell.length_b   1.000
_cell.length_c   1.000
_cell.angle_alpha   90.00
_cell.angle_beta   90.00
_cell.angle_gamma   90.00
#
_symmetry.space_group_name_H-M   'P 1'
#
loop_
_entity.id
_entity.type
_entity.pdbx_description
1 polymer ?
#
loop_
_entity_poly.entity_id
_entity_poly.type
_entity_poly.pdbx_seq_one_letter_code
_entity_poly.pdbx_strand_id
1 'polypeptide(L)'
;SMEVYNPDQDSWRAMREVQLPEEQQALSSLLRATDSGGRLAWTVMSATLCYAANLLPEIADDIVNIDRAMRWGFNWQQGPFELMDAYGATDFAERLRAEQRPLPVMLQRLLESKNDCFYQDGSYFGIDGNTYRIPGE
;
A
#
# COMPACT_ATOMS: atom_id res chain seq x y z
N SER A 1 -20.38 -5.55 -27.42
CA SER A 1 -19.00 -5.85 -26.98
C SER A 1 -18.40 -4.57 -26.44
N MET A 2 -17.77 -4.58 -25.26
CA MET A 2 -17.03 -3.42 -24.78
C MET A 2 -15.72 -3.34 -25.58
N GLU A 3 -15.39 -2.17 -26.11
CA GLU A 3 -14.16 -1.95 -26.88
C GLU A 3 -13.20 -1.07 -26.08
N VAL A 4 -11.91 -1.34 -26.23
CA VAL A 4 -10.84 -0.62 -25.52
C VAL A 4 -9.85 -0.13 -26.54
N TYR A 5 -9.47 1.14 -26.43
CA TYR A 5 -8.48 1.74 -27.31
C TYR A 5 -7.08 1.22 -26.97
N ASN A 6 -6.34 0.79 -27.99
CA ASN A 6 -4.96 0.34 -27.90
C ASN A 6 -4.02 1.46 -28.37
N PRO A 7 -3.37 2.19 -27.46
CA PRO A 7 -2.51 3.32 -27.82
C PRO A 7 -1.26 2.90 -28.60
N ASP A 8 -0.78 1.67 -28.43
CA ASP A 8 0.42 1.18 -29.14
C ASP A 8 0.15 0.93 -30.63
N GLN A 9 -1.12 0.69 -30.98
CA GLN A 9 -1.55 0.33 -32.34
C GLN A 9 -2.53 1.34 -32.94
N ASP A 10 -2.79 2.46 -32.26
CA ASP A 10 -3.78 3.48 -32.63
C ASP A 10 -5.10 2.89 -33.16
N SER A 11 -5.64 1.91 -32.43
CA SER A 11 -6.81 1.14 -32.88
C SER A 11 -7.69 0.68 -31.73
N TRP A 12 -8.95 0.38 -32.04
CA TRP A 12 -9.88 -0.21 -31.08
C TRP A 12 -9.79 -1.74 -31.14
N ARG A 13 -9.79 -2.37 -29.97
CA ARG A 13 -9.86 -3.83 -29.84
C ARG A 13 -10.99 -4.24 -28.91
N ALA A 14 -11.49 -5.46 -29.07
CA ALA A 14 -12.42 -6.04 -28.11
C ALA A 14 -11.79 -6.08 -26.71
N MET A 15 -12.57 -5.72 -25.69
CA MET A 15 -12.16 -5.86 -24.30
C MET A 15 -11.80 -7.32 -24.04
N ARG A 16 -10.58 -7.52 -23.56
CA ARG A 16 -10.12 -8.80 -23.03
C ARG A 16 -9.96 -8.65 -21.54
N GLU A 17 -10.58 -9.55 -20.80
CA GLU A 17 -10.32 -9.65 -19.37
C GLU A 17 -8.85 -10.02 -19.16
N VAL A 18 -8.15 -9.23 -18.35
CA VAL A 18 -6.75 -9.49 -18.02
C VAL A 18 -6.75 -10.43 -16.82
N GLN A 19 -6.35 -11.68 -17.05
CA GLN A 19 -6.02 -12.57 -15.96
C GLN A 19 -4.56 -12.34 -15.58
N LEU A 20 -4.34 -11.88 -14.35
CA LEU A 20 -3.00 -11.80 -13.80
C LEU A 20 -2.52 -13.20 -13.45
N PRO A 21 -1.23 -13.50 -13.68
CA PRO A 21 -0.60 -14.70 -13.13
C PRO A 21 -0.85 -14.80 -11.63
N GLU A 22 -0.96 -16.01 -11.09
CA GLU A 22 -1.25 -16.25 -9.67
C GLU A 22 -0.27 -15.51 -8.75
N GLU A 23 1.00 -15.47 -9.14
CA GLU A 23 2.05 -14.76 -8.43
C GLU A 23 1.82 -13.24 -8.35
N GLN A 24 0.99 -12.65 -9.22
CA GLN A 24 0.66 -11.21 -9.26
C GLN A 24 -0.74 -10.89 -8.72
N GLN A 25 -1.51 -11.88 -8.27
CA GLN A 25 -2.84 -11.65 -7.70
C GLN A 25 -2.77 -10.93 -6.35
N ALA A 26 -1.71 -11.17 -5.58
CA ALA A 26 -1.39 -10.37 -4.40
C ALA A 26 -0.87 -8.99 -4.83
N LEU A 27 -1.47 -7.93 -4.30
CA LEU A 27 -1.03 -6.57 -4.61
C LEU A 27 0.46 -6.36 -4.31
N SER A 28 0.96 -6.89 -3.19
CA SER A 28 2.39 -6.80 -2.83
C SER A 28 3.30 -7.37 -3.91
N SER A 29 2.93 -8.48 -4.55
CA SER A 29 3.69 -9.05 -5.67
C SER A 29 3.59 -8.20 -6.94
N LEU A 30 2.42 -7.68 -7.28
CA LEU A 30 2.25 -6.75 -8.40
C LEU A 30 3.12 -5.49 -8.22
N LEU A 31 3.20 -4.97 -6.99
CA LEU A 31 4.05 -3.82 -6.66
C LEU A 31 5.55 -4.11 -6.84
N ARG A 32 5.97 -5.39 -6.74
CA ARG A 32 7.35 -5.82 -6.98
C ARG A 32 7.66 -6.12 -8.44
N ALA A 33 6.64 -6.28 -9.28
CA ALA A 33 6.84 -6.54 -10.70
C ALA A 33 7.56 -5.38 -11.39
N THR A 34 8.49 -5.72 -12.29
CA THR A 34 9.36 -4.77 -12.97
C THR A 34 8.91 -4.43 -14.38
N ASP A 35 7.81 -5.01 -14.85
CA ASP A 35 7.19 -4.71 -16.14
C ASP A 35 6.43 -3.36 -16.11
N SER A 36 5.82 -2.97 -17.22
CA SER A 36 5.08 -1.69 -17.30
C SER A 36 3.92 -1.62 -16.31
N GLY A 37 3.21 -2.75 -16.11
CA GLY A 37 2.11 -2.86 -15.16
C GLY A 37 2.57 -2.67 -13.72
N GLY A 38 3.61 -3.38 -13.30
CA GLY A 38 4.19 -3.27 -11.96
C GLY A 38 4.76 -1.89 -11.67
N ARG A 39 5.41 -1.24 -12.64
CA ARG A 39 5.89 0.15 -12.49
C ARG A 39 4.75 1.15 -12.32
N LEU A 40 3.68 1.00 -13.07
CA LEU A 40 2.48 1.84 -12.92
C LEU A 40 1.83 1.62 -11.55
N ALA A 41 1.61 0.35 -11.19
CA ALA A 41 1.04 -0.02 -9.91
C ALA A 41 1.87 0.52 -8.74
N TRP A 42 3.20 0.36 -8.77
CA TRP A 42 4.10 0.95 -7.79
C TRP A 42 3.97 2.46 -7.72
N THR A 43 3.99 3.16 -8.86
CA THR A 43 3.92 4.63 -8.88
C THR A 43 2.66 5.14 -8.19
N VAL A 44 1.51 4.59 -8.55
CA VAL A 44 0.21 5.01 -8.00
C VAL A 44 0.05 4.58 -6.55
N MET A 45 0.29 3.31 -6.25
CA MET A 45 0.03 2.77 -4.92
C MET A 45 1.04 3.29 -3.91
N SER A 46 2.34 3.32 -4.22
CA SER A 46 3.32 3.82 -3.26
C SER A 46 3.06 5.28 -2.87
N ALA A 47 2.62 6.12 -3.82
CA ALA A 47 2.23 7.50 -3.52
C ALA A 47 1.00 7.56 -2.60
N THR A 48 0.00 6.73 -2.87
CA THR A 48 -1.22 6.62 -2.06
C THR A 48 -0.92 6.13 -0.63
N LEU A 49 -0.08 5.11 -0.50
CA LEU A 49 0.36 4.56 0.79
C LEU A 49 1.19 5.58 1.58
N CYS A 50 2.13 6.28 0.93
CA CYS A 50 2.90 7.34 1.58
C CYS A 50 2.01 8.49 2.04
N TYR A 51 1.01 8.87 1.25
CA TYR A 51 0.04 9.88 1.65
C TYR A 51 -0.70 9.45 2.92
N ALA A 52 -1.30 8.25 2.93
CA ALA A 52 -1.99 7.71 4.09
C ALA A 52 -1.10 7.65 5.35
N ALA A 53 0.16 7.24 5.23
CA ALA A 53 1.11 7.20 6.35
C ALA A 53 1.58 8.58 6.86
N ASN A 54 1.30 9.67 6.13
CA ASN A 54 1.56 11.05 6.57
C ASN A 54 0.34 11.72 7.20
N LEU A 55 -0.85 11.10 7.12
CA LEU A 55 -2.10 11.69 7.58
C LEU A 55 -2.28 11.67 9.11
N LEU A 56 -1.50 10.86 9.83
CA LEU A 56 -1.50 10.91 11.30
C LEU A 56 -0.55 12.02 11.81
N PRO A 57 -0.95 12.78 12.84
CA PRO A 57 -2.22 12.71 13.58
C PRO A 57 -3.29 13.69 13.06
N GLU A 58 -3.11 14.28 11.87
CA GLU A 58 -3.93 15.40 11.41
C GLU A 58 -5.41 15.04 11.19
N ILE A 59 -5.69 13.87 10.61
CA ILE A 59 -7.06 13.47 10.24
C ILE A 59 -7.53 12.16 10.87
N ALA A 60 -6.66 11.44 11.57
CA ALA A 60 -6.98 10.18 12.23
C ALA A 60 -6.07 9.96 13.45
N ASP A 61 -6.65 9.34 14.49
CA ASP A 61 -5.96 9.08 15.76
C ASP A 61 -5.06 7.85 15.71
N ASP A 62 -5.36 6.88 14.83
CA ASP A 62 -4.61 5.63 14.70
C ASP A 62 -4.67 5.03 13.29
N ILE A 63 -3.75 4.10 13.04
CA ILE A 63 -3.60 3.42 11.75
C ILE A 63 -4.74 2.45 11.44
N VAL A 64 -5.38 1.90 12.48
CA VAL A 64 -6.51 0.96 12.33
C VAL A 64 -7.69 1.66 11.67
N ASN A 65 -7.99 2.87 12.11
CA ASN A 65 -9.08 3.68 11.58
C ASN A 65 -8.82 4.12 10.13
N ILE A 66 -7.56 4.41 9.76
CA ILE A 66 -7.21 4.67 8.35
C ILE A 66 -7.42 3.41 7.50
N ASP A 67 -6.96 2.25 7.95
CA ASP A 67 -7.14 1.00 7.20
C ASP A 67 -8.61 0.64 7.05
N ARG A 68 -9.40 0.76 8.12
CA ARG A 68 -10.85 0.56 8.10
C ARG A 68 -11.55 1.52 7.15
N ALA A 69 -11.17 2.80 7.14
CA ALA A 69 -11.75 3.78 6.23
C ALA A 69 -11.51 3.40 4.75
N MET A 70 -10.33 2.89 4.42
CA MET A 70 -10.04 2.43 3.05
C MET A 70 -10.78 1.13 2.72
N ARG A 71 -10.84 0.17 3.65
CA ARG A 71 -11.56 -1.09 3.47
C ARG A 71 -13.06 -0.88 3.28
N TRP A 72 -13.69 -0.09 4.14
CA TRP A 72 -15.15 0.08 4.12
C TRP A 72 -15.61 1.20 3.17
N GLY A 73 -14.83 2.27 3.04
CA GLY A 73 -15.17 3.41 2.19
C GLY A 73 -14.87 3.19 0.71
N PHE A 74 -13.82 2.43 0.41
CA PHE A 74 -13.34 2.22 -0.97
C PHE A 74 -13.29 0.74 -1.38
N ASN A 75 -13.82 -0.16 -0.54
CA ASN A 75 -13.87 -1.60 -0.77
C ASN A 75 -12.49 -2.23 -1.01
N TRP A 76 -11.45 -1.71 -0.35
CA TRP A 76 -10.12 -2.31 -0.40
C TRP A 76 -10.11 -3.62 0.41
N GLN A 77 -9.38 -4.62 -0.07
CA GLN A 77 -9.20 -5.87 0.69
C GLN A 77 -8.29 -5.67 1.91
N GLN A 78 -7.26 -4.82 1.76
CA GLN A 78 -6.31 -4.46 2.79
C GLN A 78 -6.13 -2.95 2.79
N GLY A 79 -6.06 -2.34 3.97
CA GLY A 79 -5.78 -0.93 4.14
C GLY A 79 -4.31 -0.57 3.88
N PRO A 80 -3.96 0.73 3.85
CA PRO A 80 -2.61 1.18 3.59
C PRO A 80 -1.51 0.56 4.47
N PHE A 81 -1.73 0.44 5.78
CA PHE A 81 -0.72 -0.09 6.70
C PHE A 81 -0.63 -1.61 6.60
N GLU A 82 -1.77 -2.31 6.50
CA GLU A 82 -1.82 -3.75 6.15
C GLU A 82 -1.05 -4.04 4.85
N LEU A 83 -1.20 -3.21 3.82
CA LEU A 83 -0.48 -3.36 2.55
C LEU A 83 1.01 -3.08 2.65
N MET A 84 1.42 -2.10 3.47
CA MET A 84 2.84 -1.85 3.74
C MET A 84 3.48 -3.04 4.48
N ASP A 85 2.77 -3.65 5.42
CA ASP A 85 3.22 -4.88 6.09
C ASP A 85 3.27 -6.07 5.13
N ALA A 86 2.27 -6.24 4.28
CA ALA A 86 2.25 -7.29 3.27
C ALA A 86 3.34 -7.14 2.20
N TYR A 87 3.74 -5.90 1.90
CA TYR A 87 4.93 -5.65 1.09
C TYR A 87 6.21 -5.88 1.89
N GLY A 88 6.21 -5.63 3.20
CA GLY A 88 7.37 -5.55 4.08
C GLY A 88 7.78 -4.10 4.29
N ALA A 89 7.55 -3.55 5.48
CA ALA A 89 7.71 -2.11 5.72
C ALA A 89 9.17 -1.65 5.52
N THR A 90 10.14 -2.46 5.95
CA THR A 90 11.57 -2.20 5.72
C THR A 90 11.90 -2.16 4.22
N ASP A 91 11.49 -3.18 3.45
CA ASP A 91 11.69 -3.24 1.99
C ASP A 91 11.03 -2.05 1.28
N PHE A 92 9.84 -1.66 1.73
CA PHE A 92 9.13 -0.50 1.20
C PHE A 92 9.94 0.78 1.42
N ALA A 93 10.47 0.97 2.63
CA ALA A 93 11.31 2.11 2.97
C ALA A 93 12.63 2.13 2.18
N GLU A 94 13.27 0.97 2.01
CA GLU A 94 14.50 0.85 1.22
C GLU A 94 14.27 1.24 -0.23
N ARG A 95 13.16 0.79 -0.83
CA ARG A 95 12.82 1.17 -2.20
C ARG A 95 12.54 2.68 -2.32
N LEU A 96 11.82 3.28 -1.37
CA LEU A 96 11.61 4.73 -1.34
C LEU A 96 12.93 5.50 -1.26
N ARG A 97 13.86 5.05 -0.40
CA ARG A 97 15.20 5.65 -0.27
C ARG A 97 16.02 5.53 -1.56
N ALA A 98 15.98 4.36 -2.21
CA ALA A 98 16.64 4.16 -3.51
C ALA A 98 16.08 5.10 -4.59
N GLU A 99 14.78 5.41 -4.52
CA GLU A 99 14.08 6.39 -5.36
C GLU A 99 14.26 7.85 -4.90
N GLN A 100 15.05 8.10 -3.84
CA GLN A 100 15.27 9.43 -3.24
C GLN A 100 13.97 10.12 -2.79
N ARG A 101 12.97 9.33 -2.38
CA ARG A 101 11.70 9.81 -1.85
C ARG A 101 11.77 9.88 -0.32
N PRO A 102 11.15 10.90 0.31
CA PRO A 102 11.08 10.95 1.76
C PRO A 102 10.24 9.78 2.29
N LEU A 103 10.61 9.27 3.47
CA LEU A 103 9.77 8.32 4.18
C LEU A 103 8.58 9.04 4.80
N PRO A 104 7.36 8.47 4.76
CA PRO A 104 6.23 9.04 5.45
C PRO A 104 6.40 8.91 6.97
N VAL A 105 5.78 9.83 7.73
CA VAL A 105 5.96 10.00 9.18
C VAL A 105 5.83 8.68 9.94
N MET A 106 4.76 7.92 9.68
CA MET A 106 4.56 6.66 10.39
C MET A 106 5.61 5.60 10.07
N LEU A 107 6.05 5.51 8.82
CA LEU A 107 7.08 4.55 8.43
C LEU A 107 8.44 4.92 9.01
N GLN A 108 8.77 6.22 9.06
CA GLN A 108 9.97 6.68 9.74
C GLN A 108 9.96 6.30 11.22
N ARG A 109 8.86 6.59 11.92
CA ARG A 109 8.69 6.25 13.35
C ARG A 109 8.80 4.76 13.62
N LEU A 110 8.19 3.94 12.76
CA LEU A 110 8.26 2.49 12.87
C LEU A 110 9.72 2.00 12.90
N LEU A 111 10.52 2.46 11.94
CA LEU A 111 11.92 2.06 11.80
C LEU A 111 12.81 2.63 12.91
N GLU A 112 12.55 3.86 13.38
CA GLU A 112 13.27 4.46 14.51
C GLU A 112 13.03 3.69 15.82
N SER A 113 11.83 3.14 16.00
CA SER A 113 11.49 2.23 17.10
C SER A 113 12.06 0.82 16.95
N LYS A 114 12.83 0.55 15.88
CA LYS A 114 13.39 -0.77 15.53
C LYS A 114 12.33 -1.86 15.32
N ASN A 115 11.12 -1.46 14.94
CA ASN A 115 10.09 -2.38 14.48
C ASN A 115 10.12 -2.49 12.94
N ASP A 116 9.55 -3.57 12.41
CA ASP A 116 9.51 -3.89 10.98
C ASP A 116 8.10 -4.12 10.43
N CYS A 117 7.08 -4.06 11.29
CA CYS A 117 5.67 -4.19 10.93
C CYS A 117 4.78 -3.27 11.78
N PHE A 118 3.71 -2.76 11.18
CA PHE A 118 2.69 -1.97 11.86
C PHE A 118 1.74 -2.82 12.68
N TYR A 119 1.46 -4.07 12.27
CA TYR A 119 0.58 -5.00 12.96
C TYR A 119 1.32 -6.26 13.39
N GLN A 120 1.14 -6.65 14.66
CA GLN A 120 1.71 -7.88 15.21
C GLN A 120 0.82 -8.43 16.33
N ASP A 121 0.51 -9.73 16.28
CA ASP A 121 -0.18 -10.47 17.36
C ASP A 121 -1.46 -9.80 17.90
N GLY A 122 -2.32 -9.31 16.99
CA GLY A 122 -3.57 -8.63 17.35
C GLY A 122 -3.37 -7.23 17.95
N SER A 123 -2.19 -6.65 17.74
CA SER A 123 -1.81 -5.31 18.16
C SER A 123 -1.32 -4.48 16.97
N TYR A 124 -1.30 -3.16 17.14
CA TYR A 124 -0.88 -2.19 16.13
C TYR A 124 0.12 -1.19 16.71
N PHE A 125 1.00 -0.66 15.86
CA PHE A 125 2.01 0.36 16.20
C PHE A 125 1.38 1.76 16.18
N GLY A 126 1.45 2.44 17.31
CA GLY A 126 0.93 3.80 17.48
C GLY A 126 1.95 4.87 17.10
N ILE A 127 1.44 6.08 16.84
CA ILE A 127 2.26 7.25 16.46
C ILE A 127 3.28 7.66 17.55
N ASP A 128 3.00 7.33 18.80
CA ASP A 128 3.88 7.60 19.94
C ASP A 128 4.98 6.54 20.12
N GLY A 129 5.02 5.53 19.25
CA GLY A 129 6.01 4.45 19.28
C GLY A 129 5.60 3.26 20.15
N ASN A 130 4.45 3.34 20.84
CA ASN A 130 3.93 2.24 21.64
C ASN A 130 3.08 1.28 20.80
N THR A 131 2.80 0.10 21.37
CA THR A 131 1.95 -0.92 20.75
C THR A 131 0.62 -0.99 21.49
N TYR A 132 -0.47 -1.04 20.74
CA TYR A 132 -1.84 -1.05 21.27
C TYR A 132 -2.61 -2.24 20.73
N ARG A 133 -3.56 -2.75 21.51
CA ARG A 133 -4.44 -3.82 21.02
C ARG A 133 -5.34 -3.29 19.91
N ILE A 134 -5.51 -4.06 18.84
CA ILE A 134 -6.48 -3.74 17.79
C ILE A 134 -7.88 -3.73 18.43
N PRO A 135 -8.63 -2.62 18.33
CA PRO A 135 -10.00 -2.57 18.82
C PRO A 135 -10.85 -3.63 18.12
N GLY A 136 -11.89 -4.12 18.81
CA GLY A 136 -12.90 -4.96 18.16
C GLY A 136 -13.49 -4.27 16.92
N GLU A 137 -14.01 -5.08 16.00
CA GLU A 137 -14.81 -4.59 14.88
C GLU A 137 -16.15 -4.01 15.36
#